data_AF-A0A351J008-F1
#
_entry.id   AF-A0A351J008-F1
#
_cell.length_a   1.000
_cell.length_b   1.000
_cell.length_c   1.000
_cell.angle_alpha   90.00
_cell.angle_beta   90.00
_cell.angle_gamma   90.00
#
_symmetry.space_group_name_H-M   'P 1'
#
loop_
_entity.id
_entity.type
_entity.pdbx_description
1 polymer ?
#
loop_
_entity_poly.entity_id
_entity_poly.type
_entity_poly.pdbx_seq_one_letter_code
_entity_poly.pdbx_strand_id
1 'polypeptide(L)'
;MEKSRCILLKYGELILKGQNRPQFEAQMMRQIKQRLKRIGKFDVFVLQSTVYITPADDSTTEEAFDSMTRVFGVASLCIAY
;
A
#
# COMPACT_ATOMS: atom_id res chain seq x y z
N MET A 1 -14.81 17.34 9.30
CA MET A 1 -13.61 16.54 8.96
C MET A 1 -14.01 15.61 7.84
N GLU A 2 -13.62 15.93 6.61
CA GLU A 2 -13.89 15.07 5.47
C GLU A 2 -13.24 13.71 5.68
N LYS A 3 -14.02 12.65 5.49
CA LYS A 3 -13.53 11.28 5.52
C LYS A 3 -12.59 11.08 4.34
N SER A 4 -11.29 11.19 4.59
CA SER A 4 -10.27 10.89 3.59
C SER A 4 -10.25 9.39 3.38
N ARG A 5 -10.68 8.92 2.21
CA ARG A 5 -10.62 7.51 1.84
C ARG A 5 -9.15 7.06 1.85
N CYS A 6 -8.85 5.96 2.51
CA CYS A 6 -7.50 5.40 2.54
C CYS A 6 -7.52 3.94 2.08
N ILE A 7 -6.39 3.48 1.55
CA ILE A 7 -6.20 2.08 1.14
C ILE A 7 -5.38 1.40 2.22
N LEU A 8 -5.88 0.26 2.68
CA LEU A 8 -5.18 -0.65 3.58
C LEU A 8 -4.73 -1.87 2.80
N LEU A 9 -3.43 -2.10 2.79
CA LEU A 9 -2.80 -3.22 2.11
C LEU A 9 -2.16 -4.12 3.16
N LYS A 10 -2.77 -5.27 3.42
CA LYS A 10 -2.25 -6.25 4.37
C LYS A 10 -1.28 -7.18 3.66
N TYR A 11 -0.13 -7.41 4.29
CA TYR A 11 0.89 -8.33 3.83
C TYR A 11 1.42 -9.11 5.04
N GLY A 12 1.41 -10.44 5.05
CA GLY A 12 1.86 -11.19 6.23
C GLY A 12 1.35 -12.63 6.36
N GLU A 13 2.03 -13.38 7.23
CA GLU A 13 1.90 -14.83 7.58
C GLU A 13 2.14 -15.86 6.48
N LEU A 14 1.57 -15.69 5.28
CA LEU A 14 1.68 -16.69 4.20
C LEU A 14 2.97 -16.60 3.36
N ILE A 15 3.60 -15.42 3.31
CA ILE A 15 4.65 -15.10 2.32
C ILE A 15 6.06 -15.05 2.94
N LEU A 16 6.15 -14.91 4.27
CA LEU A 16 7.41 -14.65 4.97
C LEU A 16 7.90 -15.87 5.75
N LYS A 17 8.48 -16.86 5.07
CA LYS A 17 9.27 -17.92 5.71
C LYS A 17 10.72 -17.42 5.90
N GLY A 18 11.11 -17.08 7.13
CA GLY A 18 12.53 -16.85 7.51
C GLY A 18 13.05 -15.40 7.48
N GLN A 19 14.38 -15.25 7.36
CA GLN A 19 15.16 -14.00 7.50
C GLN A 19 14.95 -12.94 6.39
N ASN A 20 14.18 -13.24 5.34
CA ASN A 20 14.04 -12.38 4.17
C ASN A 20 13.00 -11.26 4.33
N ARG A 21 12.34 -11.15 5.49
CA ARG A 21 11.28 -10.15 5.73
C ARG A 21 11.70 -8.70 5.44
N PRO A 22 12.84 -8.19 5.93
CA PRO A 22 13.22 -6.79 5.67
C PRO A 22 13.43 -6.50 4.19
N GLN A 23 14.01 -7.45 3.46
CA GLN A 23 14.29 -7.32 2.02
C GLN A 23 12.99 -7.34 1.21
N PHE A 24 12.07 -8.24 1.57
CA PHE A 24 10.73 -8.29 0.98
C PHE A 24 9.97 -6.97 1.20
N GLU A 25 9.92 -6.48 2.45
CA GLU A 25 9.23 -5.23 2.79
C GLU A 25 9.83 -4.04 2.03
N ALA A 26 11.16 -3.97 1.95
CA ALA A 26 11.85 -2.92 1.18
C ALA A 26 11.49 -2.95 -0.31
N GLN A 27 11.46 -4.14 -0.92
CA GLN A 27 11.10 -4.29 -2.34
C GLN A 27 9.63 -3.94 -2.60
N MET A 28 8.72 -4.42 -1.74
CA MET A 28 7.29 -4.11 -1.83
C MET A 28 7.05 -2.61 -1.69
N MET A 29 7.63 -1.97 -0.68
CA MET A 29 7.52 -0.53 -0.45
C MET A 29 8.09 0.28 -1.61
N ARG A 30 9.19 -0.17 -2.23
CA ARG A 30 9.74 0.49 -3.42
C ARG A 30 8.75 0.44 -4.59
N GLN A 31 8.13 -0.70 -4.85
CA GLN A 31 7.14 -0.85 -5.91
C GLN A 31 5.90 0.02 -5.66
N ILE A 32 5.37 0.02 -4.43
CA ILE A 32 4.22 0.84 -4.03
C ILE A 32 4.52 2.32 -4.29
N LYS A 33 5.63 2.84 -3.76
CA LYS A 33 6.02 4.24 -3.92
C LYS A 33 6.22 4.63 -5.39
N GLN A 34 6.83 3.75 -6.20
CA GLN A 34 7.04 4.02 -7.63
C GLN A 34 5.74 4.09 -8.42
N ARG A 35 4.76 3.24 -8.09
CA ARG A 35 3.44 3.23 -8.73
C ARG A 35 2.63 4.46 -8.35
N LEU A 36 2.57 4.77 -7.05
CA LEU A 36 1.82 5.91 -6.54
C LEU A 36 2.33 7.25 -7.09
N LYS A 37 3.66 7.41 -7.25
CA LYS A 37 4.26 8.59 -7.89
C LYS A 37 3.73 8.91 -9.31
N ARG A 38 3.21 7.91 -10.03
CA ARG A 38 2.64 8.11 -11.37
C ARG A 38 1.19 8.55 -11.34
N ILE A 39 0.51 8.34 -10.22
CA ILE A 39 -0.92 8.60 -10.03
C ILE A 39 -1.10 9.97 -9.35
N GLY A 40 -0.32 10.23 -8.29
CA GLY A 40 -0.44 11.47 -7.53
C GLY A 40 0.39 11.49 -6.25
N LYS A 41 0.04 12.38 -5.31
CA LYS A 41 0.71 12.46 -4.01
C LYS A 41 -0.03 11.63 -2.98
N PHE A 42 0.70 10.68 -2.41
CA PHE A 42 0.18 9.79 -1.38
C PHE A 42 1.15 9.70 -0.21
N ASP A 43 0.60 9.76 0.99
CA ASP A 43 1.29 9.41 2.22
C ASP A 43 1.24 7.90 2.40
N VAL A 44 2.41 7.30 2.58
CA VAL A 44 2.56 5.85 2.67
C VAL A 44 3.35 5.50 3.92
N PHE A 45 2.71 4.79 4.84
CA PHE A 45 3.34 4.30 6.05
C PHE A 45 2.95 2.85 6.34
N VAL A 46 3.73 2.20 7.21
CA VAL A 46 3.58 0.80 7.54
C VAL A 46 3.31 0.66 9.02
N LEU A 47 2.28 -0.10 9.37
CA LEU A 47 1.98 -0.47 10.75
C LEU A 47 1.44 -1.91 10.80
N GLN A 48 1.97 -2.74 11.68
CA GLN A 48 1.50 -4.12 11.92
C GLN A 48 1.29 -4.94 10.62
N SER A 49 2.31 -4.94 9.75
CA SER A 49 2.28 -5.63 8.45
C SER A 49 1.11 -5.19 7.54
N THR A 50 0.70 -3.94 7.70
CA THR A 50 -0.29 -3.27 6.86
C THR A 50 0.32 -1.97 6.34
N VAL A 51 0.29 -1.78 5.03
CA VAL A 51 0.63 -0.51 4.40
C VAL A 51 -0.64 0.34 4.35
N TYR A 52 -0.54 1.55 4.87
CA TYR A 52 -1.55 2.59 4.79
C TYR A 52 -1.17 3.53 3.66
N ILE A 53 -2.11 3.79 2.77
CA ILE A 53 -1.94 4.70 1.64
C ILE A 53 -3.09 5.72 1.70
N THR A 54 -2.74 6.97 1.98
CA THR A 54 -3.71 8.06 2.07
C THR A 54 -3.38 9.12 1.02
N PRO A 55 -4.35 9.59 0.23
CA PRO A 55 -4.13 10.68 -0.71
C PRO A 55 -3.78 11.96 0.06
N ALA A 56 -2.74 12.67 -0.39
CA ALA A 56 -2.28 13.92 0.22
C ALA A 56 -2.87 15.16 -0.49
N ASP A 57 -3.59 14.95 -1.59
CA ASP A 57 -4.29 15.92 -2.42
C ASP A 57 -5.59 15.29 -2.96
N ASP A 58 -6.26 15.91 -3.93
CA ASP A 58 -7.48 15.39 -4.57
C ASP A 58 -7.24 14.15 -5.46
N SER A 59 -6.14 13.42 -5.25
CA SER A 59 -5.84 12.18 -5.98
C SER A 59 -6.94 11.13 -5.84
N THR A 60 -7.31 10.53 -6.97
CA THR A 60 -8.32 9.48 -7.06
C THR A 60 -7.86 8.21 -6.35
N THR A 61 -8.60 7.81 -5.30
CA THR A 61 -8.30 6.60 -4.52
C THR A 61 -8.56 5.33 -5.34
N GLU A 62 -9.51 5.36 -6.28
CA GLU A 62 -9.84 4.22 -7.14
C GLU A 62 -8.65 3.79 -8.03
N GLU A 63 -7.96 4.74 -8.66
CA GLU A 63 -6.83 4.43 -9.54
C GLU A 63 -5.62 3.90 -8.76
N ALA A 64 -5.38 4.45 -7.56
CA ALA A 64 -4.39 3.92 -6.64
C ALA A 64 -4.73 2.50 -6.20
N PHE A 65 -5.98 2.22 -5.85
CA PHE A 65 -6.45 0.89 -5.46
C PHE A 65 -6.19 -0.14 -6.57
N ASP A 66 -6.62 0.15 -7.80
CA ASP A 66 -6.39 -0.70 -8.96
C ASP A 66 -4.90 -0.98 -9.21
N SER A 67 -4.06 0.04 -9.07
CA SER A 67 -2.60 -0.13 -9.21
C SER A 67 -2.00 -1.01 -8.11
N MET A 68 -2.53 -0.95 -6.88
CA MET A 68 -2.07 -1.75 -5.75
C MET A 68 -2.48 -3.23 -5.85
N THR A 69 -3.58 -3.56 -6.55
CA THR A 69 -3.98 -4.97 -6.78
C THR A 69 -2.91 -5.80 -7.50
N ARG A 70 -2.03 -5.14 -8.26
CA ARG A 70 -0.96 -5.78 -9.05
C ARG A 70 0.40 -5.82 -8.32
N VAL A 71 0.45 -5.41 -7.05
CA VAL A 71 1.68 -5.47 -6.25
C VAL A 71 1.85 -6.89 -5.72
N PHE A 72 3.01 -7.50 -5.98
CA PHE A 72 3.35 -8.80 -5.43
C PHE A 72 3.50 -8.72 -3.91
N GLY A 73 3.03 -9.75 -3.20
CA GLY A 73 3.20 -9.84 -1.75
C GLY A 73 2.02 -9.30 -0.93
N VAL A 74 0.99 -8.79 -1.59
CA VAL A 74 -0.25 -8.34 -0.96
C VAL A 74 -1.14 -9.55 -0.67
N ALA A 75 -1.57 -9.68 0.59
CA ALA A 75 -2.52 -10.71 1.01
C ALA A 75 -3.97 -10.22 0.90
N SER A 76 -4.20 -8.93 1.19
CA SER A 76 -5.52 -8.31 1.12
C SER A 76 -5.40 -6.81 0.88
N LEU A 77 -6.36 -6.26 0.15
CA LEU A 77 -6.49 -4.83 -0.14
C LEU A 77 -7.92 -4.40 0.20
N CYS A 78 -8.09 -3.31 0.94
CA CYS A 78 -9.42 -2.72 1.17
C CYS A 78 -9.37 -1.19 1.19
N ILE A 79 -10.53 -0.59 0.91
CA ILE A 79 -10.75 0.86 1.06
C ILE A 79 -11.41 1.09 2.43
N ALA A 80 -10.86 2.03 3.19
CA ALA A 80 -11.38 2.46 4.49
C ALA A 80 -11.76 3.96 4.46
N TYR A 81 -12.69 4.35 5.34
CA TYR A 81 -13.31 5.68 5.42
C TYR A 81 -13.25 6.24 6.84
#